data_AF-D9X1S3-F1
#
_entry.id   AF-D9X1S3-F1
#
_cell.length_a   1.000
_cell.length_b   1.000
_cell.length_c   1.000
_cell.angle_alpha   90.00
_cell.angle_beta   90.00
_cell.angle_gamma   90.00
#
_symmetry.space_group_name_H-M   'P 1'
#
loop_
_entity.id
_entity.type
_entity.pdbx_description
1 polymer ?
#
loop_
_entity_poly.entity_id
_entity_poly.type
_entity_poly.pdbx_seq_one_letter_code
_entity_poly.pdbx_strand_id
1 'polypeptide(L)'
;HQHPARGIPSGGAAFVPALPQVLAALETGGITDLPELAAIAARHTRRRTTASGARARVRTKAVLITPTGTGTGRAGAQAIASGSARLRPLIAEAARRGLRLAFTVRLAKTGYLHPSGSRTDSPGIRRDVTQRADHTEERSYGSAQTGGFDATDVARRVDAAAGDVTAAVHQWLVETGRIRPDAHITHLEIRTWGPR
;
A
#
# COMPACT_ATOMS: atom_id res chain seq x y z
N HIS A 1 -24.52 -29.68 -7.94
CA HIS A 1 -23.84 -28.82 -8.94
C HIS A 1 -23.13 -27.67 -8.23
N GLN A 2 -21.81 -27.76 -8.06
CA GLN A 2 -21.00 -26.69 -7.47
C GLN A 2 -20.29 -25.92 -8.59
N HIS A 3 -20.57 -24.63 -8.70
CA HIS A 3 -19.82 -23.70 -9.54
C HIS A 3 -18.54 -23.27 -8.82
N PRO A 4 -17.33 -23.47 -9.38
CA PRO A 4 -16.14 -22.88 -8.80
C PRO A 4 -16.10 -21.38 -9.16
N ALA A 5 -16.19 -20.54 -8.12
CA ALA A 5 -15.92 -19.12 -8.22
C ALA A 5 -14.48 -18.92 -8.71
N ARG A 6 -14.31 -18.45 -9.96
CA ARG A 6 -13.02 -17.97 -10.47
C ARG A 6 -12.63 -16.71 -9.71
N GLY A 7 -11.91 -16.89 -8.61
CA GLY A 7 -11.27 -15.81 -7.87
C GLY A 7 -10.35 -15.04 -8.81
N ILE A 8 -10.56 -13.73 -8.90
CA ILE A 8 -9.68 -12.88 -9.68
C ILE A 8 -8.31 -12.86 -8.97
N PRO A 9 -7.21 -13.30 -9.61
CA PRO A 9 -5.93 -13.38 -8.94
C PRO A 9 -5.50 -12.02 -8.39
N SER A 10 -5.11 -12.02 -7.12
CA SER A 10 -4.44 -10.90 -6.47
C SER A 10 -3.15 -10.56 -7.26
N GLY A 11 -2.72 -9.30 -7.22
CA GLY A 11 -1.56 -8.85 -8.02
C GLY A 11 -0.30 -9.69 -7.80
N GLY A 12 -0.10 -10.25 -6.60
CA GLY A 12 1.03 -11.12 -6.27
C GLY A 12 0.98 -12.52 -6.91
N ALA A 13 -0.21 -13.09 -7.14
CA ALA A 13 -0.35 -14.44 -7.70
C ALA A 13 0.22 -14.56 -9.12
N ALA A 14 0.30 -13.45 -9.85
CA ALA A 14 0.90 -13.37 -11.18
C ALA A 14 2.41 -13.65 -11.20
N PHE A 15 3.09 -13.47 -10.07
CA PHE A 15 4.56 -13.57 -9.93
C PHE A 15 5.01 -14.84 -9.21
N VAL A 16 4.10 -15.52 -8.51
CA VAL A 16 4.41 -16.75 -7.75
C VAL A 16 5.10 -17.82 -8.59
N PRO A 17 4.73 -18.08 -9.87
CA PRO A 17 5.43 -19.07 -10.69
C PRO A 17 6.84 -18.64 -11.10
N ALA A 18 7.15 -17.34 -11.09
CA ALA A 18 8.46 -16.81 -11.47
C ALA A 18 9.49 -16.92 -10.35
N LEU A 19 9.05 -16.89 -9.08
CA LEU A 19 9.94 -16.93 -7.91
C LEU A 19 10.84 -18.17 -7.85
N PRO A 20 10.33 -19.41 -8.00
CA PRO A 20 11.17 -20.61 -7.98
C PRO A 20 12.22 -20.63 -9.11
N GLN A 21 11.89 -20.05 -10.27
CA GLN A 21 12.78 -20.04 -11.43
C GLN A 21 13.93 -19.05 -11.25
N VAL A 22 13.66 -17.89 -10.64
CA VAL A 22 14.69 -16.91 -10.29
C VAL A 22 15.59 -17.45 -9.17
N LEU A 23 15.02 -18.13 -8.16
CA LEU A 23 15.79 -18.77 -7.10
C LEU A 23 16.69 -19.88 -7.64
N ALA A 24 16.19 -20.74 -8.54
CA ALA A 24 17.00 -21.75 -9.19
C ALA A 24 18.14 -21.12 -10.03
N ALA A 25 17.85 -20.05 -10.78
CA ALA A 25 18.86 -19.34 -11.56
C ALA A 25 19.99 -18.76 -10.69
N LEU A 26 19.66 -18.26 -9.49
CA LEU A 26 20.62 -17.80 -8.49
C LEU A 26 21.42 -18.97 -7.89
N GLU A 27 20.75 -19.98 -7.36
CA GLU A 27 21.36 -21.04 -6.54
C GLU A 27 22.11 -22.09 -7.36
N THR A 28 21.57 -22.47 -8.52
CA THR A 28 22.15 -23.50 -9.39
C THR A 28 22.81 -22.95 -10.64
N GLY A 29 22.33 -21.81 -11.16
CA GLY A 29 22.89 -21.17 -12.34
C GLY A 29 23.99 -20.16 -12.06
N GLY A 30 24.14 -19.72 -10.80
CA GLY A 30 25.09 -18.66 -10.41
C GLY A 30 24.79 -17.29 -11.03
N ILE A 31 23.61 -17.12 -11.63
CA ILE A 31 23.21 -15.89 -12.29
C ILE A 31 22.92 -14.84 -11.23
N THR A 32 23.71 -13.78 -11.21
CA THR A 32 23.55 -12.66 -10.28
C THR A 32 23.22 -11.34 -10.98
N ASP A 33 23.30 -11.32 -12.32
CA ASP A 33 22.96 -10.16 -13.12
C ASP A 33 21.44 -9.90 -13.10
N LEU A 34 21.07 -8.68 -12.72
CA LEU A 34 19.67 -8.31 -12.49
C LEU A 34 18.83 -8.30 -13.80
N PRO A 35 19.32 -7.73 -14.93
CA PRO A 35 18.67 -7.88 -16.24
C PRO A 35 18.40 -9.34 -16.63
N GLU A 36 19.37 -10.23 -16.40
CA GLU A 36 19.25 -11.63 -16.76
C GLU A 36 18.22 -12.37 -15.89
N LEU A 37 18.23 -12.12 -14.57
CA LEU A 37 17.20 -12.60 -13.66
C LEU A 37 15.81 -12.05 -14.00
N ALA A 38 15.72 -10.78 -14.43
CA ALA A 38 14.46 -10.18 -14.86
C ALA A 38 13.92 -10.84 -16.15
N ALA A 39 14.81 -11.21 -17.09
CA ALA A 39 14.42 -11.93 -18.31
C ALA A 39 13.85 -13.33 -17.99
N ILE A 40 14.44 -14.03 -17.02
CA ILE A 40 13.93 -15.31 -16.51
C ILE A 40 12.54 -15.10 -15.88
N ALA A 41 12.41 -14.15 -14.95
CA ALA A 41 11.15 -13.85 -14.29
C ALA A 41 10.03 -13.49 -15.27
N ALA A 42 10.33 -12.74 -16.33
CA ALA A 42 9.38 -12.28 -17.32
C ALA A 42 8.68 -13.44 -18.06
N ARG A 43 9.38 -14.55 -18.31
CA ARG A 43 8.82 -15.75 -18.97
C ARG A 43 7.76 -16.45 -18.14
N HIS A 44 7.82 -16.28 -16.82
CA HIS A 44 6.97 -16.97 -15.85
C HIS A 44 5.95 -16.05 -15.17
N THR A 45 5.98 -14.75 -15.49
CA THR A 45 5.04 -13.77 -14.95
C THR A 45 3.88 -13.55 -15.92
N ARG A 46 2.64 -13.73 -15.48
CA ARG A 46 1.46 -13.46 -16.31
C ARG A 46 0.78 -12.16 -15.90
N ARG A 47 0.75 -11.19 -16.81
CA ARG A 47 0.04 -9.92 -16.58
C ARG A 47 -1.46 -10.17 -16.41
N ARG A 48 -2.07 -9.54 -15.41
CA ARG A 48 -3.52 -9.58 -15.21
C ARG A 48 -4.26 -8.88 -16.35
N THR A 49 -5.24 -9.57 -16.92
CA THR A 49 -6.15 -9.05 -17.94
C THR A 49 -7.54 -8.80 -17.35
N THR A 50 -8.33 -7.95 -18.02
CA THR A 50 -9.76 -7.80 -17.74
C THR A 50 -10.51 -9.05 -18.23
N ALA A 51 -11.79 -9.20 -17.85
CA ALA A 51 -12.64 -10.26 -18.38
C ALA A 51 -12.75 -10.25 -19.92
N SER A 52 -12.52 -9.10 -20.56
CA SER A 52 -12.47 -8.91 -22.01
C SER A 52 -11.08 -9.10 -22.64
N GLY A 53 -10.08 -9.57 -21.88
CA GLY A 53 -8.72 -9.82 -22.39
C GLY A 53 -7.84 -8.57 -22.52
N ALA A 54 -8.38 -7.36 -22.30
CA ALA A 54 -7.59 -6.14 -22.30
C ALA A 54 -6.62 -6.09 -21.10
N ARG A 55 -5.52 -5.35 -21.25
CA ARG A 55 -4.60 -5.09 -20.13
C ARG A 55 -5.37 -4.43 -18.98
N ALA A 56 -5.46 -5.09 -17.84
CA ALA A 56 -6.13 -4.52 -16.68
C ALA A 56 -5.35 -3.28 -16.21
N ARG A 57 -5.98 -2.10 -16.30
CA ARG A 57 -5.46 -0.87 -15.70
C ARG A 57 -5.98 -0.78 -14.27
N VAL A 58 -5.13 -0.33 -13.35
CA VAL A 58 -5.54 -0.03 -11.99
C VAL A 58 -6.51 1.15 -12.05
N ARG A 59 -7.80 0.88 -11.89
CA ARG A 59 -8.84 1.91 -11.82
C ARG A 59 -8.68 2.63 -10.49
N THR A 60 -8.44 3.94 -10.52
CA THR A 60 -8.42 4.82 -9.35
C THR A 60 -9.85 4.89 -8.79
N LYS A 61 -10.25 3.91 -7.98
CA LYS A 61 -11.63 3.81 -7.50
C LYS A 61 -11.88 4.88 -6.44
N ALA A 62 -13.00 5.59 -6.65
CA ALA A 62 -13.56 6.56 -5.74
C ALA A 62 -13.88 5.94 -4.38
N VAL A 63 -13.80 6.82 -3.38
CA VAL A 63 -14.16 6.62 -1.99
C VAL A 63 -15.58 6.05 -1.90
N LEU A 64 -15.71 4.83 -1.40
CA LEU A 64 -17.01 4.26 -1.06
C LEU A 64 -16.85 3.48 0.24
N ILE A 65 -17.44 3.99 1.32
CA ILE A 65 -17.63 3.23 2.55
C ILE A 65 -18.86 2.36 2.31
N THR A 66 -18.69 1.05 2.41
CA THR A 66 -19.79 0.10 2.32
C THR A 66 -20.58 0.06 3.63
N PRO A 67 -21.84 -0.43 3.61
CA PRO A 67 -22.62 -0.65 4.82
C PRO A 67 -21.87 -1.48 5.88
N THR A 68 -21.05 -2.43 5.43
CA THR A 68 -20.18 -3.27 6.27
C THR A 68 -19.03 -2.54 6.97
N GLY A 69 -18.94 -1.21 6.84
CA GLY A 69 -17.91 -0.41 7.50
C GLY A 69 -16.54 -0.55 6.86
N THR A 70 -16.46 -0.99 5.60
CA THR A 70 -15.20 -1.02 4.86
C THR A 70 -15.12 0.12 3.87
N GLY A 71 -14.01 0.83 3.83
CA GLY A 71 -13.80 1.95 2.92
C GLY A 71 -12.38 1.97 2.37
N THR A 72 -12.20 2.57 1.21
CA THR A 72 -10.86 2.80 0.65
C THR A 72 -10.83 4.12 -0.12
N GLY A 73 -9.76 4.88 0.03
CA GLY A 73 -9.51 6.12 -0.69
C GLY A 73 -8.05 6.24 -1.07
N ARG A 74 -7.77 6.82 -2.23
CA ARG A 74 -6.41 6.97 -2.76
C ARG A 74 -6.12 8.41 -3.18
N ALA A 75 -4.89 8.86 -2.98
CA ALA A 75 -4.35 10.11 -3.48
C ALA A 75 -3.06 9.83 -4.27
N GLY A 76 -2.97 10.42 -5.46
CA GLY A 76 -1.73 10.47 -6.25
C GLY A 76 -1.13 11.87 -6.21
N ALA A 77 0.00 12.08 -6.87
CA ALA A 77 0.82 13.29 -6.81
C ALA A 77 0.03 14.63 -6.80
N GLN A 78 -0.93 14.80 -7.73
CA GLN A 78 -1.73 16.04 -7.79
C GLN A 78 -2.59 16.28 -6.53
N ALA A 79 -3.21 15.22 -5.99
CA ALA A 79 -4.00 15.33 -4.78
C ALA A 79 -3.10 15.46 -3.54
N ILE A 80 -1.91 14.85 -3.56
CA ILE A 80 -0.92 15.00 -2.49
C ILE A 80 -0.46 16.46 -2.37
N ALA A 81 -0.21 17.13 -3.50
CA ALA A 81 0.19 18.53 -3.53
C ALA A 81 -0.88 19.49 -2.94
N SER A 82 -2.15 19.07 -2.93
CA SER A 82 -3.26 19.79 -2.28
C SER A 82 -3.69 19.18 -0.94
N GLY A 83 -2.79 18.44 -0.29
CA GLY A 83 -3.00 17.90 1.06
C GLY A 83 -3.97 16.71 1.15
N SER A 84 -4.35 16.14 0.01
CA SER A 84 -5.25 14.99 -0.08
C SER A 84 -6.60 15.20 0.64
N ALA A 85 -7.09 16.44 0.72
CA ALA A 85 -8.29 16.81 1.47
C ALA A 85 -9.54 15.97 1.11
N ARG A 86 -9.60 15.43 -0.11
CA ARG A 86 -10.65 14.50 -0.56
C ARG A 86 -10.74 13.19 0.25
N LEU A 87 -9.71 12.84 1.01
CA LEU A 87 -9.70 11.68 1.90
C LEU A 87 -10.31 11.99 3.27
N ARG A 88 -10.48 13.27 3.64
CA ARG A 88 -11.05 13.67 4.94
C ARG A 88 -12.43 13.07 5.18
N PRO A 89 -13.39 13.09 4.24
CA PRO A 89 -14.72 12.53 4.49
C PRO A 89 -14.67 11.03 4.82
N LEU A 90 -13.76 10.28 4.19
CA LEU A 90 -13.54 8.85 4.50
C LEU A 90 -13.07 8.65 5.93
N ILE A 91 -12.12 9.47 6.38
CA ILE A 91 -11.55 9.38 7.73
C ILE A 91 -12.58 9.85 8.78
N ALA A 92 -13.27 10.96 8.52
CA ALA A 92 -14.30 11.50 9.41
C ALA A 92 -15.46 10.52 9.60
N GLU A 93 -15.95 9.91 8.52
CA GLU A 93 -17.01 8.90 8.61
C GLU A 93 -16.53 7.63 9.32
N ALA A 94 -15.26 7.24 9.11
CA ALA A 94 -14.67 6.14 9.84
C ALA A 94 -14.55 6.41 11.35
N ALA A 95 -14.16 7.63 11.73
CA ALA A 95 -14.13 8.08 13.12
C ALA A 95 -15.52 8.07 13.74
N ARG A 96 -16.52 8.65 13.04
CA ARG A 96 -17.92 8.67 13.48
C ARG A 96 -18.48 7.27 13.75
N ARG A 97 -18.01 6.27 13.00
CA ARG A 97 -18.43 4.87 13.13
C ARG A 97 -17.53 4.01 14.02
N GLY A 98 -16.51 4.59 14.68
CA GLY A 98 -15.59 3.85 15.54
C GLY A 98 -14.79 2.77 14.81
N LEU A 99 -14.42 3.02 13.55
CA LEU A 99 -13.71 2.05 12.71
C LEU A 99 -12.21 2.07 12.96
N ARG A 100 -11.53 1.03 12.46
CA ARG A 100 -10.07 0.98 12.34
C ARG A 100 -9.64 1.45 10.96
N LEU A 101 -8.42 1.98 10.85
CA LEU A 101 -7.78 2.21 9.55
C LEU A 101 -6.34 1.70 9.43
N ALA A 102 -5.92 1.56 8.19
CA ALA A 102 -4.54 1.42 7.74
C ALA A 102 -4.26 2.47 6.65
N PHE A 103 -3.00 2.79 6.46
CA PHE A 103 -2.56 3.57 5.32
C PHE A 103 -1.35 2.97 4.63
N THR A 104 -1.20 3.29 3.36
CA THR A 104 -0.04 2.90 2.54
C THR A 104 0.52 4.16 1.89
N VAL A 105 1.82 4.38 2.01
CA VAL A 105 2.52 5.53 1.42
C VAL A 105 3.55 5.07 0.41
N ARG A 106 3.82 5.91 -0.60
CA ARG A 106 4.96 5.75 -1.52
C ARG A 106 5.86 6.96 -1.46
N LEU A 107 7.15 6.75 -1.35
CA LEU A 107 8.18 7.79 -1.40
C LEU A 107 9.51 7.22 -1.91
N ALA A 108 10.49 8.07 -2.19
CA ALA A 108 11.83 7.65 -2.62
C ALA A 108 12.47 6.75 -1.55
N LYS A 109 13.13 5.65 -1.95
CA LYS A 109 13.72 4.69 -0.98
C LYS A 109 14.63 5.38 0.06
N THR A 110 15.36 6.41 -0.35
CA THR A 110 16.27 7.21 0.48
C THR A 110 15.58 8.04 1.57
N GLY A 111 14.25 8.23 1.48
CA GLY A 111 13.46 8.93 2.48
C GLY A 111 13.09 8.08 3.69
N TYR A 112 13.16 6.74 3.59
CA TYR A 112 12.92 5.86 4.73
C TYR A 112 14.17 5.74 5.61
N LEU A 113 13.97 5.79 6.93
CA LEU A 113 15.06 5.65 7.92
C LEU A 113 15.37 4.19 8.24
N HIS A 114 14.38 3.31 8.10
CA HIS A 114 14.56 1.88 8.32
C HIS A 114 14.75 1.12 6.99
N PRO A 115 15.59 0.07 6.96
CA PRO A 115 15.68 -0.82 5.82
C PRO A 115 14.33 -1.44 5.46
N SER A 116 14.14 -1.70 4.17
CA SER A 116 12.96 -2.41 3.66
C SER A 116 12.82 -3.75 4.40
N GLY A 117 11.73 -3.95 5.13
CA GLY A 117 11.51 -5.21 5.86
C GLY A 117 11.80 -5.16 7.34
N SER A 118 12.37 -4.07 7.85
CA SER A 118 12.73 -3.98 9.26
C SER A 118 11.51 -4.14 10.17
N ARG A 119 11.65 -4.98 11.20
CA ARG A 119 10.65 -5.13 12.27
C ARG A 119 10.56 -3.90 13.18
N THR A 120 11.60 -3.06 13.20
CA THR A 120 11.64 -1.81 13.98
C THR A 120 10.81 -0.70 13.34
N ASP A 121 10.51 -0.80 12.05
CA ASP A 121 9.79 0.22 11.27
C ASP A 121 8.29 0.29 11.64
N SER A 122 7.71 -0.86 12.01
CA SER A 122 6.31 -0.96 12.42
C SER A 122 6.14 -1.90 13.62
N PRO A 123 6.59 -1.52 14.84
CA PRO A 123 6.38 -2.33 16.02
C PRO A 123 4.87 -2.47 16.28
N GLY A 124 4.36 -3.71 16.29
CA GLY A 124 2.96 -4.01 16.56
C GLY A 124 2.00 -3.92 15.37
N ILE A 125 2.48 -3.61 14.16
CA ILE A 125 1.64 -3.51 12.96
C ILE A 125 2.34 -4.17 11.77
N ARG A 126 1.63 -5.00 10.99
CA ARG A 126 2.22 -5.64 9.80
C ARG A 126 2.58 -4.59 8.75
N ARG A 127 3.82 -4.73 8.26
CA ARG A 127 4.33 -4.01 7.09
C ARG A 127 4.34 -4.91 5.87
N ASP A 128 3.90 -4.36 4.75
CA ASP A 128 4.17 -4.89 3.43
C ASP A 128 4.99 -3.88 2.63
N VAL A 129 5.97 -4.34 1.85
CA VAL A 129 6.76 -3.49 0.95
C VAL A 129 6.66 -3.97 -0.46
N THR A 130 6.43 -3.00 -1.34
CA THR A 130 6.66 -3.17 -2.76
C THR A 130 7.77 -2.22 -3.19
N GLN A 131 8.92 -2.77 -3.57
CA GLN A 131 9.98 -2.01 -4.24
C GLN A 131 9.60 -1.83 -5.71
N ARG A 132 9.91 -0.65 -6.27
CA ARG A 132 9.57 -0.29 -7.64
C ARG A 132 10.81 0.09 -8.44
N ALA A 133 10.73 -0.07 -9.75
CA ALA A 133 11.83 0.26 -10.66
C ALA A 133 12.16 1.76 -10.71
N ASP A 134 11.25 2.63 -10.26
CA ASP A 134 11.41 4.09 -10.21
C ASP A 134 12.12 4.58 -8.93
N HIS A 135 12.87 3.69 -8.26
CA HIS A 135 13.55 3.96 -6.98
C HIS A 135 12.64 4.42 -5.84
N THR A 136 11.32 4.27 -5.99
CA THR A 136 10.36 4.46 -4.91
C THR A 136 10.03 3.15 -4.22
N GLU A 137 9.57 3.28 -2.97
CA GLU A 137 9.13 2.15 -2.17
C GLU A 137 7.78 2.47 -1.53
N GLU A 138 6.85 1.52 -1.66
CA GLU A 138 5.56 1.55 -0.97
C GLU A 138 5.66 0.84 0.37
N ARG A 139 5.21 1.50 1.45
CA ARG A 139 5.09 0.91 2.78
C ARG A 139 3.67 1.00 3.29
N SER A 140 3.16 -0.12 3.77
CA SER A 140 1.85 -0.20 4.43
C SER A 140 2.01 -0.23 5.94
N TYR A 141 1.20 0.57 6.63
CA TYR A 141 1.06 0.63 8.08
C TYR A 141 -0.40 0.31 8.42
N GLY A 142 -0.63 -0.88 8.96
CA GLY A 142 -1.94 -1.33 9.43
C GLY A 142 -2.47 -2.48 8.58
N SER A 143 -3.18 -3.41 9.22
CA SER A 143 -3.98 -4.40 8.51
C SER A 143 -5.15 -4.90 9.36
N ALA A 144 -6.19 -5.41 8.70
CA ALA A 144 -7.29 -6.07 9.38
C ALA A 144 -6.86 -7.35 10.12
N GLN A 145 -5.69 -7.93 9.81
CA GLN A 145 -5.19 -9.13 10.47
C GLN A 145 -4.36 -8.85 11.73
N THR A 146 -3.60 -7.76 11.73
CA THR A 146 -2.59 -7.47 12.78
C THR A 146 -2.88 -6.21 13.56
N GLY A 147 -4.04 -5.60 13.35
CA GLY A 147 -4.40 -4.32 13.92
C GLY A 147 -4.10 -3.13 13.01
N GLY A 148 -4.83 -2.05 13.26
CA GLY A 148 -4.72 -0.77 12.59
C GLY A 148 -4.90 0.36 13.60
N PHE A 149 -4.85 1.59 13.09
CA PHE A 149 -5.05 2.78 13.88
C PHE A 149 -6.53 2.97 14.21
N ASP A 150 -6.81 3.59 15.36
CA ASP A 150 -8.14 4.11 15.64
C ASP A 150 -8.46 5.26 14.67
N ALA A 151 -9.60 5.21 13.98
CA ALA A 151 -9.97 6.25 13.03
C ALA A 151 -10.19 7.61 13.71
N THR A 152 -10.60 7.64 14.98
CA THR A 152 -10.79 8.86 15.78
C THR A 152 -9.47 9.55 16.04
N ASP A 153 -8.43 8.80 16.40
CA ASP A 153 -7.10 9.36 16.63
C ASP A 153 -6.50 9.93 15.36
N VAL A 154 -6.70 9.25 14.24
CA VAL A 154 -6.24 9.75 12.94
C VAL A 154 -7.06 10.95 12.47
N ALA A 155 -8.36 10.98 12.70
CA ALA A 155 -9.18 12.17 12.43
C ALA A 155 -8.67 13.39 13.22
N ARG A 156 -8.37 13.24 14.52
CA ARG A 156 -7.82 14.30 15.35
C ARG A 156 -6.50 14.85 14.81
N ARG A 157 -5.62 13.97 14.32
CA ARG A 157 -4.35 14.38 13.67
C ARG A 157 -4.59 15.12 12.36
N VAL A 158 -5.54 14.66 11.55
CA VAL A 158 -5.93 15.34 10.30
C VAL A 158 -6.50 16.73 10.61
N ASP A 159 -7.33 16.88 11.64
CA ASP A 159 -7.87 18.18 12.04
C ASP A 159 -6.77 19.11 12.58
N ALA A 160 -5.83 18.59 13.37
CA ALA A 160 -4.65 19.35 13.80
C ALA A 160 -3.76 19.81 12.62
N ALA A 161 -3.79 19.09 11.50
CA ALA A 161 -3.15 19.47 10.24
C ALA A 161 -4.07 20.30 9.33
N ALA A 162 -5.08 20.99 9.87
CA ALA A 162 -6.05 21.79 9.13
C ALA A 162 -6.80 21.02 8.02
N GLY A 163 -6.92 19.71 8.16
CA GLY A 163 -7.52 18.81 7.18
C GLY A 163 -6.56 18.24 6.13
N ASP A 164 -5.28 18.60 6.18
CA ASP A 164 -4.27 18.01 5.29
C ASP A 164 -3.94 16.58 5.74
N VAL A 165 -4.47 15.61 5.00
CA VAL A 165 -4.27 14.19 5.26
C VAL A 165 -2.83 13.77 4.93
N THR A 166 -2.23 14.37 3.90
CA THR A 166 -0.83 14.12 3.57
C THR A 166 0.07 14.57 4.72
N ALA A 167 -0.13 15.79 5.23
CA ALA A 167 0.66 16.38 6.30
C ALA A 167 0.50 15.59 7.61
N ALA A 168 -0.72 15.21 7.98
CA ALA A 168 -0.96 14.40 9.17
C ALA A 168 -0.24 13.04 9.12
N VAL A 169 -0.25 12.36 7.96
CA VAL A 169 0.47 11.09 7.77
C VAL A 169 1.98 11.32 7.77
N HIS A 170 2.46 12.36 7.09
CA HIS A 170 3.87 12.71 7.05
C HIS A 170 4.42 13.01 8.45
N GLN A 171 3.73 13.86 9.22
CA GLN A 171 4.07 14.19 10.61
C GLN A 171 4.17 12.94 11.47
N TRP A 172 3.17 12.04 11.40
CA TRP A 172 3.23 10.78 12.15
C TRP A 172 4.45 9.94 11.76
N LEU A 173 4.78 9.83 10.47
CA LEU A 173 5.94 9.06 9.99
C LEU A 173 7.27 9.67 10.47
N VAL A 174 7.35 11.00 10.55
CA VAL A 174 8.53 11.71 11.07
C VAL A 174 8.64 11.56 12.59
N GLU A 175 7.57 11.84 13.34
CA GLU A 175 7.49 11.72 14.81
C GLU A 175 7.88 10.33 15.28
N THR A 176 7.51 9.32 14.50
CA THR A 176 7.81 7.92 14.82
C THR A 176 9.14 7.45 14.22
N GLY A 177 9.91 8.30 13.52
CA GLY A 177 11.23 7.95 13.00
C GLY A 177 11.22 6.95 11.84
N ARG A 178 10.14 6.89 11.06
CA ARG A 178 9.99 6.01 9.89
C ARG A 178 10.60 6.64 8.64
N ILE A 179 10.48 7.97 8.53
CA ILE A 179 10.97 8.74 7.38
C ILE A 179 11.78 9.95 7.83
N ARG A 180 12.62 10.45 6.93
CA ARG A 180 13.31 11.73 7.10
C ARG A 180 12.32 12.89 7.01
N PRO A 181 12.53 14.02 7.71
CA PRO A 181 11.64 15.18 7.65
C PRO A 181 11.45 15.79 6.26
N ASP A 182 12.41 15.61 5.35
CA ASP A 182 12.40 16.11 3.98
C ASP A 182 11.82 15.09 2.97
N ALA A 183 11.37 13.92 3.42
CA ALA A 183 10.87 12.87 2.55
C ALA A 183 9.49 13.21 1.96
N HIS A 184 9.38 13.19 0.63
CA HIS A 184 8.13 13.53 -0.04
C HIS A 184 7.25 12.30 -0.33
N ILE A 185 6.02 12.30 0.19
CA ILE A 185 4.99 11.32 -0.15
C ILE A 185 4.51 11.58 -1.59
N THR A 186 4.47 10.56 -2.44
CA THR A 186 4.01 10.65 -3.85
C THR A 186 2.71 9.89 -4.09
N HIS A 187 2.32 9.03 -3.14
CA HIS A 187 1.09 8.27 -3.15
C HIS A 187 0.64 8.02 -1.70
N LEU A 188 -0.66 8.08 -1.47
CA LEU A 188 -1.29 7.73 -0.21
C LEU A 188 -2.55 6.92 -0.48
N GLU A 189 -2.71 5.81 0.23
CA GLU A 189 -3.93 5.03 0.29
C GLU A 189 -4.39 4.92 1.74
N ILE A 190 -5.70 5.04 1.96
CA ILE A 190 -6.38 4.85 3.24
C ILE A 190 -7.36 3.68 3.09
N ARG A 191 -7.33 2.74 4.02
CA ARG A 191 -8.25 1.59 4.09
C ARG A 191 -8.88 1.54 5.46
N THR A 192 -10.20 1.40 5.55
CA THR A 192 -10.95 1.33 6.81
C THR A 192 -11.74 0.01 6.90
N TRP A 193 -11.94 -0.49 8.13
CA TRP A 193 -12.76 -1.67 8.41
C TRP A 193 -13.39 -1.59 9.81
N GLY A 194 -14.52 -2.27 9.98
CA GLY A 194 -15.11 -2.47 11.31
C GLY A 194 -14.26 -3.41 12.17
N PRO A 195 -14.24 -3.22 13.50
CA PRO A 195 -13.65 -4.21 14.41
C PRO A 195 -14.31 -5.58 14.20
N ARG A 196 -13.53 -6.65 14.37
CA ARG A 196 -14.04 -8.02 14.37
C ARG A 196 -14.65 -8.34 15.72
#